data_AF-A0A2I0K8P5-F1
#
_entry.id   AF-A0A2I0K8P5-F1
#
_cell.length_a   1.000
_cell.length_b   1.000
_cell.length_c   1.000
_cell.angle_alpha   90.00
_cell.angle_beta   90.00
_cell.angle_gamma   90.00
#
_symmetry.space_group_name_H-M   'P 1'
#
loop_
_entity.id
_entity.type
_entity.pdbx_description
1 polymer ?
#
loop_
_entity_poly.entity_id
_entity_poly.type
_entity_poly.pdbx_seq_one_letter_code
_entity_poly.pdbx_strand_id
1 'polypeptide(L)'
;MLTLVEYGLLLYRALLPTPVWYRFFLNKDYGSLFSSLTTGLYLTFKLTSVIDKVRSFIAAIKALSHKEVHYGSHATKEQVNAAGDLCAICQEKMHVPILLRCKHIFCEECVSEWFERERTCPLCRALVKSADLQSFGDGSTTLFFQVF
;
A
#
# COMPACT_ATOMS: atom_id res chain seq x y z
N MET A 1 -4.92 7.02 -1.74
CA MET A 1 -5.73 7.26 -2.95
C MET A 1 -4.92 7.07 -4.23
N LEU A 2 -3.79 7.77 -4.41
CA LEU A 2 -2.93 7.61 -5.60
C LEU A 2 -2.49 6.15 -5.85
N THR A 3 -2.00 5.48 -4.81
CA THR A 3 -1.59 4.06 -4.84
C THR A 3 -2.72 3.11 -5.27
N LEU A 4 -3.97 3.40 -4.89
CA LEU A 4 -5.12 2.58 -5.29
C LEU A 4 -5.43 2.73 -6.77
N VAL A 5 -5.34 3.96 -7.29
CA VAL A 5 -5.49 4.25 -8.73
C VAL A 5 -4.37 3.56 -9.52
N GLU A 6 -3.13 3.62 -9.05
CA GLU A 6 -1.98 2.94 -9.67
C GLU A 6 -2.20 1.42 -9.77
N TYR A 7 -2.51 0.75 -8.66
CA TYR A 7 -2.75 -0.70 -8.67
C TYR A 7 -3.99 -1.08 -9.49
N GLY A 8 -5.03 -0.24 -9.49
CA GLY A 8 -6.20 -0.42 -10.35
C GLY A 8 -5.86 -0.36 -11.84
N LEU A 9 -5.04 0.62 -12.25
CA LEU A 9 -4.56 0.75 -13.63
C LEU A 9 -3.63 -0.40 -14.05
N LEU A 10 -2.81 -0.91 -13.13
CA LEU A 10 -1.97 -2.10 -13.37
C LEU A 10 -2.83 -3.35 -13.62
N LEU A 11 -3.92 -3.53 -12.87
CA LEU A 11 -4.87 -4.62 -13.08
C LEU A 11 -5.56 -4.47 -14.44
N TYR A 12 -6.04 -3.26 -14.76
CA TYR A 12 -6.69 -2.96 -16.03
C TYR A 12 -5.78 -3.26 -17.24
N ARG A 13 -4.53 -2.78 -17.21
CA ARG A 13 -3.54 -3.05 -18.25
C ARG A 13 -3.21 -4.53 -18.40
N ALA A 14 -3.21 -5.28 -17.30
CA ALA A 14 -2.98 -6.72 -17.36
C ALA A 14 -4.15 -7.47 -18.02
N LEU A 15 -5.39 -7.06 -17.76
CA LEU A 15 -6.58 -7.77 -18.24
C LEU A 15 -6.91 -7.50 -19.71
N LEU A 16 -6.69 -6.27 -20.19
CA LEU A 16 -7.14 -5.83 -21.51
C LEU A 16 -6.60 -6.64 -22.71
N PRO A 17 -5.31 -7.05 -22.74
CA PRO A 17 -4.77 -7.87 -23.84
C PRO A 17 -5.16 -9.36 -23.75
N THR A 18 -5.55 -9.84 -22.57
CA THR A 18 -5.83 -11.25 -22.28
C THR A 18 -6.78 -11.93 -23.28
N PRO A 19 -7.96 -11.36 -23.61
CA PRO A 19 -8.88 -12.01 -24.55
C PRO A 19 -8.33 -12.08 -25.98
N VAL A 20 -7.46 -11.14 -26.37
CA VAL A 20 -6.86 -11.10 -27.71
C VAL A 20 -5.84 -12.23 -27.85
N TRP A 21 -4.92 -12.34 -26.89
CA TRP A 21 -3.89 -13.39 -26.87
C TRP A 21 -4.48 -14.78 -26.65
N TYR A 22 -5.50 -14.90 -25.80
CA TYR A 22 -6.20 -16.17 -25.61
C TYR A 22 -6.81 -16.70 -26.92
N ARG A 23 -7.46 -15.83 -27.70
CA ARG A 23 -7.98 -16.17 -29.04
C ARG A 23 -6.87 -16.53 -30.03
N PHE A 24 -5.76 -15.81 -29.99
CA PHE A 24 -4.60 -16.08 -30.84
C PHE A 24 -4.00 -17.47 -30.56
N PHE A 25 -3.74 -17.80 -29.29
CA PHE A 25 -3.15 -19.09 -28.91
C PHE A 25 -4.10 -20.28 -29.07
N LEU A 26 -5.41 -20.07 -28.95
CA LEU A 26 -6.42 -21.09 -29.23
C LEU A 26 -6.60 -21.41 -30.72
N ASN A 27 -5.98 -20.64 -31.63
CA ASN A 27 -6.10 -20.93 -33.04
C ASN A 27 -5.42 -22.27 -33.38
N LYS A 28 -6.22 -23.25 -33.81
CA LYS A 28 -5.79 -24.61 -34.15
C LYS A 28 -5.08 -24.71 -35.50
N ASP A 29 -5.11 -23.66 -36.31
CA ASP A 29 -4.41 -23.60 -37.61
C ASP A 29 -2.89 -23.81 -37.47
N TYR A 30 -2.32 -23.50 -36.29
CA TYR A 30 -0.90 -23.69 -35.96
C TYR A 30 -0.56 -25.09 -35.43
N GLY A 31 -1.53 -26.01 -35.39
CA GLY A 31 -1.39 -27.36 -34.86
C GLY A 31 -1.91 -27.49 -33.42
N SER A 32 -2.70 -28.55 -33.19
CA SER A 32 -3.42 -28.80 -31.93
C SER A 32 -2.51 -28.84 -30.69
N LEU A 33 -1.34 -29.50 -30.78
CA LEU A 33 -0.40 -29.63 -29.68
C LEU A 33 0.27 -28.30 -29.32
N PHE A 34 0.71 -27.55 -30.33
CA PHE A 34 1.33 -26.24 -30.15
C PHE A 34 0.36 -25.23 -29.53
N SER A 35 -0.88 -25.18 -30.04
CA SER A 35 -1.97 -24.35 -29.51
C SER A 35 -2.28 -24.69 -28.05
N SER A 36 -2.39 -25.98 -27.71
CA SER A 36 -2.67 -26.41 -26.33
C SER A 36 -1.55 -26.04 -25.36
N LEU A 37 -0.28 -26.25 -25.75
CA LEU A 37 0.87 -26.00 -24.88
C LEU A 37 1.06 -24.49 -24.62
N THR A 38 1.02 -23.68 -25.67
CA THR A 38 1.20 -22.23 -25.58
C THR A 38 0.05 -21.55 -24.83
N THR A 39 -1.20 -21.97 -25.08
CA THR A 39 -2.35 -21.48 -24.31
C THR A 39 -2.24 -21.83 -22.83
N GLY A 40 -1.85 -23.07 -22.50
CA GLY A 40 -1.64 -23.50 -21.12
C GLY A 40 -0.57 -22.67 -20.41
N LEU A 41 0.58 -22.49 -21.04
CA LEU A 41 1.69 -21.67 -20.51
C LEU A 41 1.28 -20.20 -20.34
N TYR A 42 0.57 -19.63 -21.32
CA TYR A 42 0.08 -18.26 -21.25
C TYR A 42 -0.88 -18.08 -20.08
N LEU A 43 -1.86 -18.97 -19.92
CA LEU A 43 -2.84 -18.89 -18.83
C LEU A 43 -2.19 -19.02 -17.45
N THR A 44 -1.19 -19.89 -17.28
CA THR A 44 -0.51 -20.06 -15.99
C THR A 44 0.28 -18.80 -15.62
N PHE A 45 1.09 -18.26 -16.55
CA PHE A 45 1.81 -17.01 -16.32
C PHE A 45 0.88 -15.81 -16.13
N LYS A 46 -0.23 -15.75 -16.87
CA LYS A 46 -1.21 -14.67 -16.72
C LYS A 46 -1.94 -14.75 -15.38
N LEU A 47 -2.30 -15.95 -14.95
CA LEU A 47 -2.94 -16.18 -13.66
C LEU A 47 -2.04 -15.76 -12.50
N THR A 48 -0.77 -16.19 -12.49
CA THR A 48 0.19 -15.75 -11.44
C THR A 48 0.35 -14.23 -11.45
N SER A 49 0.52 -13.63 -12.63
CA SER A 49 0.67 -12.18 -12.79
C SER A 49 -0.56 -11.36 -12.33
N VAL A 50 -1.77 -11.89 -12.54
CA VAL A 50 -3.02 -11.26 -12.06
C VAL A 50 -3.16 -11.42 -10.55
N ILE A 51 -2.87 -12.61 -10.00
CA ILE A 51 -2.94 -12.86 -8.56
C ILE A 51 -2.03 -11.90 -7.79
N ASP A 52 -0.81 -11.68 -8.25
CA ASP A 52 0.13 -10.77 -7.58
C ASP A 52 -0.39 -9.32 -7.59
N LYS A 53 -0.93 -8.84 -8.72
CA LYS A 53 -1.55 -7.51 -8.81
C LYS A 53 -2.79 -7.36 -7.92
N VAL A 54 -3.63 -8.40 -7.85
CA VAL A 54 -4.80 -8.43 -6.96
C VAL A 54 -4.38 -8.36 -5.49
N ARG A 55 -3.35 -9.13 -5.10
CA ARG A 55 -2.80 -9.06 -3.74
C ARG A 55 -2.30 -7.67 -3.39
N SER A 56 -1.56 -7.02 -4.30
CA SER A 56 -1.10 -5.64 -4.10
C SER A 56 -2.26 -4.64 -4.00
N PHE A 57 -3.29 -4.78 -4.84
CA PHE A 57 -4.48 -3.94 -4.78
C PHE A 57 -5.24 -4.11 -3.45
N ILE A 58 -5.42 -5.35 -2.98
CA ILE A 58 -6.02 -5.63 -1.68
C ILE A 58 -5.17 -5.05 -0.54
N ALA A 59 -3.84 -5.17 -0.61
CA ALA A 59 -2.94 -4.57 0.37
C ALA A 59 -3.07 -3.04 0.40
N ALA A 60 -3.19 -2.39 -0.77
CA ALA A 60 -3.41 -0.95 -0.88
C ALA A 60 -4.79 -0.52 -0.35
N ILE A 61 -5.84 -1.30 -0.58
CA ILE A 61 -7.17 -1.06 0.04
C ILE A 61 -7.07 -1.18 1.56
N LYS A 62 -6.45 -2.26 2.04
CA LYS A 62 -6.25 -2.49 3.47
C LYS A 62 -5.44 -1.35 4.09
N ALA A 63 -4.44 -0.81 3.41
CA ALA A 63 -3.68 0.34 3.86
C ALA A 63 -4.52 1.61 4.04
N LEU A 64 -5.47 1.86 3.14
CA LEU A 64 -6.39 2.98 3.27
C LEU A 64 -7.39 2.75 4.40
N SER A 65 -7.82 1.50 4.59
CA SER A 65 -8.72 1.11 5.69
C SER A 65 -8.03 1.14 7.05
N HIS A 66 -6.75 0.76 7.12
CA HIS A 66 -5.89 0.80 8.31
C HIS A 66 -5.04 2.08 8.37
N LYS A 67 -5.59 3.22 7.93
CA LYS A 67 -4.98 4.52 8.28
C LYS A 67 -4.90 4.69 9.81
N GLU A 68 -5.63 3.87 10.56
CA GLU A 68 -5.44 3.61 11.99
C GLU A 68 -4.05 3.01 12.31
N VAL A 69 -3.15 3.92 12.69
CA VAL A 69 -2.16 3.76 13.76
C VAL A 69 -1.00 2.77 13.58
N HIS A 70 -0.36 2.72 12.41
CA HIS A 70 0.92 1.97 12.29
C HIS A 70 2.11 2.61 13.04
N TYR A 71 1.99 3.88 13.45
CA TYR A 71 3.03 4.64 14.14
C TYR A 71 2.95 4.60 15.68
N GLY A 72 1.86 4.10 16.25
CA GLY A 72 1.62 4.16 17.70
C GLY A 72 0.39 3.37 18.15
N SER A 73 -0.16 3.74 19.30
CA SER A 73 -1.45 3.25 19.81
C SER A 73 -2.19 4.40 20.49
N HIS A 74 -3.52 4.34 20.63
CA HIS A 74 -4.22 5.33 21.44
C HIS A 74 -3.69 5.33 22.88
N ALA A 75 -3.40 6.51 23.41
CA ALA A 75 -2.92 6.68 24.78
C ALA A 75 -4.10 6.68 25.76
N THR A 76 -3.92 6.06 26.93
CA THR A 76 -4.92 6.14 28.00
C THR A 76 -4.88 7.50 28.69
N LYS A 77 -5.96 7.87 29.39
CA LYS A 77 -6.03 9.16 30.11
C LYS A 77 -4.92 9.29 31.16
N GLU A 78 -4.55 8.18 31.79
CA GLU A 78 -3.49 8.12 32.79
C GLU A 78 -2.12 8.40 32.16
N GLN A 79 -1.86 7.86 30.96
CA GLN A 79 -0.63 8.11 30.22
C GLN A 79 -0.51 9.56 29.78
N VAL A 80 -1.62 10.16 29.32
CA VAL A 80 -1.68 11.58 28.95
C VAL A 80 -1.41 12.45 30.18
N ASN A 81 -2.06 12.16 31.31
CA ASN A 81 -1.87 12.94 32.53
C ASN A 81 -0.44 12.86 33.07
N ALA A 82 0.24 11.72 32.88
CA ALA A 82 1.65 11.56 33.25
C ALA A 82 2.62 12.28 32.31
N ALA A 83 2.28 12.43 31.02
CA ALA A 83 3.13 13.07 30.01
C ALA A 83 2.93 14.58 29.88
N GLY A 84 1.86 15.11 30.49
CA GLY A 84 1.35 16.46 30.24
C GLY A 84 0.15 16.40 29.30
N ASP A 85 -0.91 17.14 29.63
CA ASP A 85 -2.18 17.13 28.91
C ASP A 85 -2.19 17.97 27.64
N LEU A 86 -1.10 18.69 27.36
CA LEU A 86 -0.92 19.55 26.19
C LEU A 86 -0.11 18.86 25.08
N CYS A 87 -0.60 18.93 23.85
CA CYS A 87 0.12 18.44 22.69
C CYS A 87 1.29 19.37 22.34
N ALA A 88 2.51 18.83 22.16
CA ALA A 88 3.67 19.66 21.80
C ALA A 88 3.64 20.24 20.37
N ILE A 89 2.68 19.84 19.53
CA ILE A 89 2.51 20.35 18.16
C ILE A 89 1.53 21.53 18.14
N CYS A 90 0.29 21.33 18.58
CA CYS A 90 -0.73 22.40 18.59
C CYS A 90 -0.73 23.25 19.88
N GLN A 91 -0.03 22.81 20.94
CA GLN A 91 0.01 23.47 22.25
C GLN A 91 -1.35 23.54 22.98
N GLU A 92 -2.34 22.80 22.49
CA GLU A 92 -3.66 22.67 23.09
C GLU A 92 -3.82 21.32 23.79
N LYS A 93 -4.93 21.16 24.53
CA LYS A 93 -5.27 19.90 25.19
C LYS A 93 -5.39 18.77 24.16
N MET A 94 -4.78 17.63 24.45
CA MET A 94 -4.74 16.52 23.49
C MET A 94 -6.13 15.98 23.13
N HIS A 95 -6.47 16.01 21.84
CA HIS A 95 -7.66 15.38 21.27
C HIS A 95 -7.25 14.09 20.55
N VAL A 96 -7.88 12.97 20.91
CA VAL A 96 -7.54 11.61 20.43
C VAL A 96 -6.01 11.36 20.50
N PRO A 97 -5.46 11.23 21.71
CA PRO A 97 -4.01 11.15 21.91
C PRO A 97 -3.44 9.82 21.40
N ILE A 98 -2.37 9.88 20.62
CA ILE A 98 -1.61 8.72 20.15
C ILE A 98 -0.25 8.66 20.83
N LEU A 99 0.04 7.53 21.47
CA LEU A 99 1.33 7.16 22.00
C LEU A 99 2.19 6.55 20.89
N LEU A 100 3.24 7.25 20.49
CA LEU A 100 4.24 6.72 19.56
C LEU A 100 5.07 5.60 20.21
N ARG A 101 5.71 4.77 19.38
CA ARG A 101 6.64 3.72 19.87
C ARG A 101 7.80 4.28 20.70
N CYS A 102 8.22 5.51 20.43
CA CYS A 102 9.22 6.24 21.19
C CYS A 102 8.69 6.85 22.51
N LYS A 103 7.44 6.53 22.89
CA LYS A 103 6.76 6.95 24.12
C LYS A 103 6.33 8.43 24.21
N HIS A 104 6.44 9.19 23.12
CA HIS A 104 5.87 10.54 23.05
C HIS A 104 4.39 10.51 22.63
N ILE A 105 3.59 11.44 23.16
CA ILE A 105 2.15 11.52 22.94
C ILE A 105 1.79 12.83 22.23
N PHE A 106 0.95 12.74 21.21
CA PHE A 106 0.44 13.87 20.43
C PHE A 106 -1.03 13.64 20.04
N CYS A 107 -1.73 14.65 19.54
CA CYS A 107 -3.01 14.46 18.87
C CYS A 107 -2.81 13.61 17.59
N GLU A 108 -3.76 12.72 17.29
CA GLU A 108 -3.73 11.89 16.08
C GLU A 108 -3.60 12.73 14.81
N GLU A 109 -4.37 13.82 14.70
CA GLU A 109 -4.35 14.70 13.53
C GLU A 109 -3.01 15.42 13.39
N CYS A 110 -2.50 16.02 14.48
CA CYS A 110 -1.24 16.75 14.47
C CYS A 110 -0.05 15.87 14.07
N VAL A 111 0.02 14.65 14.64
CA VAL A 111 1.13 13.74 14.34
C VAL A 111 1.00 13.11 12.95
N SER A 112 -0.23 12.90 12.47
CA SER A 112 -0.47 12.43 11.11
C SER A 112 -0.01 13.45 10.07
N GLU A 113 -0.34 14.74 10.25
CA GLU A 113 0.12 15.81 9.36
C GLU A 113 1.65 15.95 9.37
N TRP A 114 2.26 15.84 10.55
CA TRP A 114 3.72 15.86 10.67
C TRP A 114 4.37 14.75 9.83
N PHE A 115 3.84 13.52 9.90
CA PHE A 115 4.37 12.37 9.15
C PHE A 115 4.15 12.44 7.63
N GLU A 116 3.31 13.35 7.14
CA GLU A 116 3.23 13.63 5.69
C GLU A 116 4.49 14.36 5.20
N ARG A 117 5.17 15.11 6.07
CA ARG A 117 6.38 15.88 5.75
C ARG A 117 7.66 15.17 6.21
N GLU A 118 7.67 14.68 7.44
CA GLU A 118 8.86 14.14 8.11
C GLU A 118 8.50 12.88 8.90
N ARG A 119 9.12 11.73 8.60
CA ARG A 119 8.78 10.43 9.22
C ARG A 119 9.51 10.18 10.53
N THR A 120 9.68 11.22 11.34
CA THR A 120 10.37 11.14 12.63
C THR A 120 9.53 11.77 13.74
N CYS A 121 9.73 11.33 14.98
CA CYS A 121 9.07 11.94 16.12
C CYS A 121 9.47 13.42 16.28
N PRO A 122 8.51 14.36 16.45
CA PRO A 122 8.82 15.79 16.63
C PRO A 122 9.73 16.11 17.83
N LEU A 123 9.69 15.28 18.88
CA LEU A 123 10.43 15.50 20.12
C LEU A 123 11.82 14.84 20.11
N CYS A 124 11.91 13.57 19.70
CA CYS A 124 13.17 12.81 19.79
C CYS A 124 13.78 12.40 18.46
N ARG A 125 13.15 12.75 17.33
CA ARG A 125 13.58 12.39 15.97
C ARG A 125 13.70 10.89 15.71
N ALA A 126 13.15 10.04 16.58
CA ALA A 126 13.10 8.60 16.35
C ALA A 126 12.29 8.30 15.07
N LEU A 127 12.85 7.44 14.21
CA LEU A 127 12.24 7.02 12.95
C LEU A 127 10.96 6.23 13.18
N VAL A 128 9.91 6.60 12.43
CA VAL A 128 8.61 5.94 12.46
C VAL A 128 8.45 5.12 11.17
N LYS A 129 8.72 3.81 11.29
CA LYS A 129 8.57 2.86 10.18
C LYS A 129 7.13 2.90 9.64
N SER A 130 6.96 3.21 8.36
CA SER A 130 5.69 2.98 7.65
C SER A 130 5.38 1.49 7.60
N ALA A 131 4.10 1.15 7.50
CA ALA A 131 3.73 -0.13 6.91
C ALA A 131 4.39 -0.21 5.51
N ASP A 132 5.05 -1.31 5.20
CA ASP A 132 5.84 -1.56 3.98
C ASP A 132 4.97 -1.54 2.70
N LEU A 133 4.43 -0.38 2.37
CA LEU A 133 3.68 -0.14 1.15
C LEU A 133 4.56 0.74 0.28
N GLN A 134 5.19 0.13 -0.72
CA GLN A 134 5.87 0.87 -1.78
C GLN A 134 4.83 1.74 -2.50
N SER A 135 4.89 3.05 -2.27
CA SER A 135 4.20 4.03 -3.11
C SER A 135 5.15 4.42 -4.25
N PHE A 136 4.72 4.28 -5.50
CA PHE A 136 5.51 4.64 -6.68
C PHE A 136 5.39 6.14 -7.05
N GLY A 137 4.94 6.97 -6.10
CA GLY A 137 4.86 8.43 -6.25
C GLY A 137 6.23 9.12 -6.37
N ASP A 138 7.32 8.36 -6.18
CA ASP A 138 8.70 8.78 -6.40
C ASP A 138 9.15 8.64 -7.87
N GLY A 139 8.29 8.11 -8.75
CA GLY A 139 8.61 7.85 -10.15
C GLY A 139 9.36 6.52 -10.38
N SER A 140 9.53 5.69 -9.35
CA SER A 140 10.08 4.35 -9.51
C SER A 140 9.09 3.47 -10.28
N THR A 141 9.43 3.00 -11.49
CA THR A 141 8.65 1.95 -12.15
C THR A 141 8.97 0.59 -11.54
N THR A 142 7.94 -0.19 -11.20
CA THR A 142 8.09 -1.59 -10.82
C THR A 142 9.00 -2.32 -11.83
N LEU A 143 10.04 -3.01 -11.36
CA LEU A 143 10.87 -3.93 -12.17
C LEU A 143 10.11 -5.17 -12.68
N PHE A 144 8.78 -5.19 -12.57
CA PHE A 144 7.96 -6.30 -13.06
C PHE A 144 8.01 -6.34 -14.59
N PHE A 145 8.60 -7.41 -15.12
CA PHE A 145 8.50 -7.76 -16.53
C PHE A 145 7.02 -7.79 -16.95
N GLN A 146 6.63 -6.86 -17.83
CA GLN A 146 5.30 -6.85 -18.42
C GLN A 146 5.22 -7.91 -19.51
N VAL A 147 4.82 -9.12 -19.12
CA VAL A 147 4.40 -10.14 -20.09
C VAL A 147 2.99 -9.76 -20.56
N PHE A 148 2.89 -9.32 -21.82
CA PHE A 148 1.64 -8.94 -22.48
C PHE A 148 0.67 -10.13 -22.56
#